data_AF-A0A1J5PJ60-F1
#
_entry.id   AF-A0A1J5PJ60-F1
#
_cell.length_a   1.000
_cell.length_b   1.000
_cell.length_c   1.000
_cell.angle_alpha   90.00
_cell.angle_beta   90.00
_cell.angle_gamma   90.00
#
_symmetry.space_group_name_H-M   'P 1'
#
loop_
_entity.id
_entity.type
_entity.pdbx_description
1 polymer ?
#
loop_
_entity_poly.entity_id
_entity_poly.type
_entity_poly.pdbx_seq_one_letter_code
_entity_poly.pdbx_strand_id
1 'polypeptide(L)'
;MGLPDETLGGARGTNPYWARNWLLFGQETKPVAGAVLIFERGSGGHVGFAVGQDDTHFFVLGGNQSDAVTIARIAKSRLLGARWPTTYPPRHQRLPTMKQGEFIATTNEI
;
A
#
# COMPACT_ATOMS: atom_id res chain seq x y z
N MET A 1 2.94 -1.90 10.03
CA MET A 1 3.37 -0.89 11.01
C MET A 1 2.21 0.07 11.22
N GLY A 2 1.64 0.11 12.42
CA GLY A 2 0.61 1.09 12.80
C GLY A 2 1.26 2.27 13.51
N LEU A 3 0.68 3.47 13.39
CA LEU A 3 1.11 4.64 14.15
C LEU A 3 0.66 4.51 15.63
N PRO A 4 1.36 5.15 16.58
CA PRO A 4 1.17 4.91 18.02
C PRO A 4 -0.27 5.11 18.53
N ASP A 5 -1.06 5.96 17.88
CA ASP A 5 -2.43 6.28 18.29
C ASP A 5 -3.52 5.72 17.35
N GLU A 6 -3.16 4.85 16.41
CA GLU A 6 -4.12 4.27 15.47
C GLU A 6 -4.67 2.94 15.98
N THR A 7 -5.93 2.94 16.43
CA THR A 7 -6.56 1.78 17.07
C THR A 7 -6.75 0.63 16.09
N LEU A 8 -6.04 -0.49 16.26
CA LEU A 8 -6.27 -1.74 15.51
C LEU A 8 -7.56 -2.44 15.99
N GLY A 9 -8.72 -1.83 15.77
CA GLY A 9 -10.03 -2.39 16.16
C GLY A 9 -10.56 -3.45 15.18
N GLY A 10 -11.47 -4.30 15.67
CA GLY A 10 -12.21 -5.28 14.86
C GLY A 10 -11.35 -6.40 14.26
N ALA A 11 -11.73 -6.92 13.09
CA ALA A 11 -11.04 -8.04 12.42
C ALA A 11 -9.54 -7.76 12.16
N ARG A 12 -9.14 -6.49 12.00
CA ARG A 12 -7.74 -6.07 11.88
C ARG A 12 -6.93 -6.30 13.15
N GLY A 13 -7.52 -6.11 14.32
CA GLY A 13 -6.89 -6.43 15.61
C GLY A 13 -6.81 -7.93 15.86
N THR A 14 -7.80 -8.70 15.38
CA THR A 14 -7.82 -10.16 15.51
C THR A 14 -6.84 -10.86 14.56
N ASN A 15 -6.68 -10.37 13.33
CA ASN A 15 -5.74 -10.91 12.37
C ASN A 15 -5.17 -9.82 11.46
N PRO A 16 -4.09 -9.13 11.87
CA PRO A 16 -3.46 -8.07 11.07
C PRO A 16 -2.67 -8.61 9.87
N TYR A 17 -2.41 -9.92 9.82
CA TYR A 17 -1.73 -10.58 8.70
C TYR A 17 -2.66 -10.81 7.50
N TRP A 18 -3.97 -10.71 7.69
CA TRP A 18 -4.93 -10.84 6.61
C TRP A 18 -5.05 -9.52 5.84
N ALA A 19 -4.57 -9.50 4.60
CA ALA A 19 -4.45 -8.26 3.81
C ALA A 19 -5.78 -7.52 3.64
N ARG A 20 -6.90 -8.24 3.48
CA ARG A 20 -8.23 -7.61 3.35
C ARG A 20 -8.68 -6.84 4.60
N ASN A 21 -8.21 -7.20 5.79
CA ASN A 21 -8.56 -6.49 7.02
C ASN A 21 -8.01 -5.06 7.06
N TRP A 22 -7.01 -4.75 6.22
CA TRP A 22 -6.51 -3.40 6.04
C TRP A 22 -7.50 -2.47 5.33
N LEU A 23 -8.61 -2.98 4.78
CA LEU A 23 -9.75 -2.14 4.38
C LEU A 23 -10.39 -1.41 5.56
N LEU A 24 -10.13 -1.81 6.80
CA LEU A 24 -10.63 -1.12 8.00
C LEU A 24 -9.60 -0.12 8.55
N PHE A 25 -8.46 0.08 7.87
CA PHE A 25 -7.40 0.98 8.29
C PHE A 25 -7.75 2.44 8.01
N GLY A 26 -7.52 3.33 8.99
CA GLY A 26 -7.71 4.77 8.89
C GLY A 26 -8.96 5.21 8.11
N GLN A 27 -8.76 6.14 7.19
CA GLN A 27 -9.81 6.68 6.32
C GLN A 27 -9.59 6.31 4.85
N GLU A 28 -10.69 6.25 4.08
CA GLU A 28 -10.62 6.08 2.63
C GLU A 28 -9.91 7.26 1.98
N THR A 29 -9.10 6.95 0.98
CA THR A 29 -8.41 7.97 0.19
C THR A 29 -8.30 7.54 -1.27
N LYS A 30 -8.00 8.49 -2.15
CA LYS A 30 -7.50 8.16 -3.48
C LYS A 30 -6.10 7.56 -3.35
N PRO A 31 -5.65 6.70 -4.29
CA PRO A 31 -4.26 6.25 -4.30
C PRO A 31 -3.31 7.44 -4.36
N VAL A 32 -2.56 7.66 -3.28
CA VAL A 32 -1.56 8.72 -3.10
C VAL A 32 -0.28 8.10 -2.56
N ALA A 33 0.87 8.73 -2.78
CA ALA A 33 2.16 8.18 -2.32
C ALA A 33 2.13 7.93 -0.79
N GLY A 34 2.52 6.71 -0.40
CA GLY A 34 2.49 6.23 0.98
C GLY A 34 1.14 5.68 1.46
N ALA A 35 0.05 5.79 0.68
CA ALA A 35 -1.22 5.19 1.05
C ALA A 35 -1.12 3.66 1.11
N VAL A 36 -1.86 3.04 2.03
CA VAL A 36 -2.00 1.59 2.11
C VAL A 36 -2.96 1.15 1.01
N LEU A 37 -2.49 0.36 0.05
CA LEU A 37 -3.30 -0.22 -1.02
C LEU A 37 -3.60 -1.68 -0.69
N ILE A 38 -4.87 -2.04 -0.82
CA ILE A 38 -5.36 -3.39 -0.59
C ILE A 38 -5.84 -3.94 -1.92
N PHE A 39 -5.37 -5.13 -2.26
CA PHE A 39 -5.61 -5.79 -3.54
C PHE A 39 -6.28 -7.15 -3.37
N GLU A 40 -7.05 -7.53 -4.39
CA GLU A 40 -7.53 -8.89 -4.54
C GLU A 40 -6.39 -9.83 -4.93
N ARG A 41 -6.34 -10.97 -4.25
CA ARG A 41 -5.46 -12.11 -4.54
C ARG A 41 -6.00 -13.33 -3.81
N GLY A 42 -6.74 -14.19 -4.52
CA GLY A 42 -7.46 -15.31 -3.88
C GLY A 42 -8.31 -14.84 -2.70
N SER A 43 -8.41 -15.68 -1.66
CA SER A 43 -9.14 -15.34 -0.42
C SER A 43 -8.38 -14.36 0.48
N GLY A 44 -7.04 -14.44 0.53
CA GLY A 44 -6.20 -13.67 1.45
C GLY A 44 -5.99 -12.20 1.09
N GLY A 45 -5.98 -11.87 -0.22
CA GLY A 45 -5.64 -10.53 -0.71
C GLY A 45 -4.13 -10.24 -0.69
N HIS A 46 -3.78 -8.99 -1.00
CA HIS A 46 -2.42 -8.45 -0.86
C HIS A 46 -2.49 -7.00 -0.37
N VAL A 47 -1.48 -6.56 0.37
CA VAL A 47 -1.41 -5.19 0.93
C VAL A 47 0.00 -4.65 0.80
N GLY A 48 0.13 -3.36 0.51
CA GLY A 48 1.41 -2.67 0.46
C GLY A 48 1.22 -1.15 0.35
N PHE A 49 2.32 -0.42 0.29
CA PHE A 49 2.31 1.04 0.20
C PHE A 49 2.43 1.50 -1.25
N ALA A 50 1.62 2.48 -1.63
CA ALA A 50 1.68 3.07 -2.94
C ALA A 50 2.96 3.91 -3.11
N VAL A 51 3.75 3.60 -4.14
CA VAL A 51 4.97 4.35 -4.50
C VAL A 51 4.72 5.22 -5.72
N GLY A 52 4.10 4.65 -6.74
CA GLY A 52 3.77 5.32 -7.99
C GLY A 52 2.75 4.53 -8.81
N GLN A 53 2.51 4.95 -10.03
CA GLN A 53 1.60 4.26 -10.96
C GLN A 53 2.04 4.45 -12.41
N ASP A 54 1.56 3.57 -13.29
CA ASP A 54 1.46 3.84 -14.72
C ASP A 54 -0.02 3.81 -15.14
N ASP A 55 -0.34 3.76 -16.43
CA ASP A 55 -1.72 3.74 -16.90
C ASP A 55 -2.50 2.53 -16.37
N THR A 56 -1.83 1.39 -16.21
CA THR A 56 -2.42 0.08 -15.98
C THR A 56 -2.11 -0.54 -14.61
N HIS A 57 -1.02 -0.11 -13.96
CA HIS A 57 -0.51 -0.69 -12.72
C HIS A 57 -0.20 0.36 -11.65
N PHE A 58 -0.22 -0.08 -10.39
CA PHE A 58 0.42 0.59 -9.27
C PHE A 58 1.80 -0.02 -9.04
N PHE A 59 2.76 0.82 -8.62
CA PHE A 59 4.03 0.40 -8.05
C PHE A 59 3.86 0.36 -6.53
N VAL A 60 4.01 -0.83 -5.95
CA VAL A 60 3.61 -1.13 -4.58
C VAL A 60 4.80 -1.68 -3.81
N LEU A 61 5.26 -0.94 -2.82
CA LEU A 61 6.24 -1.41 -1.85
C LEU A 61 5.55 -2.35 -0.87
N GLY A 62 5.95 -3.61 -0.84
CA GLY A 62 5.36 -4.60 0.06
C GLY A 62 6.36 -5.65 0.50
N GLY A 63 6.10 -6.23 1.67
CA GLY A 63 6.84 -7.38 2.17
C GLY A 63 6.28 -8.70 1.64
N ASN A 64 7.07 -9.77 1.80
CA ASN A 64 6.73 -11.12 1.34
C ASN A 64 6.39 -11.17 -0.17
N GLN A 65 7.02 -10.29 -0.95
CA GLN A 65 6.99 -10.34 -2.41
C GLN A 65 8.23 -11.11 -2.84
N SER A 66 8.08 -12.43 -3.01
CA SER A 66 9.20 -13.36 -3.19
C SER A 66 10.15 -13.40 -1.98
N ASP A 67 9.57 -13.52 -0.77
CA ASP A 67 10.31 -13.56 0.52
C ASP A 67 11.20 -12.32 0.80
N ALA A 68 10.89 -11.20 0.12
CA ALA A 68 11.62 -9.95 0.24
C ALA A 68 10.68 -8.73 0.37
N VAL A 69 11.28 -7.59 0.74
CA VAL A 69 10.64 -6.26 0.63
C VAL A 69 11.04 -5.67 -0.72
N THR A 70 10.09 -5.61 -1.64
CA THR A 70 10.34 -5.13 -3.00
C THR A 70 9.22 -4.22 -3.49
N ILE A 71 9.44 -3.56 -4.62
CA ILE A 71 8.42 -2.83 -5.34
C ILE A 71 7.90 -3.73 -6.46
N ALA A 72 6.67 -4.22 -6.32
CA ALA A 72 5.96 -4.94 -7.38
C ALA A 72 5.03 -4.03 -8.17
N ARG A 73 4.82 -4.39 -9.43
CA ARG A 73 3.74 -3.84 -10.26
C ARG A 73 2.48 -4.66 -10.07
N ILE A 74 1.39 -4.01 -9.65
CA ILE A 74 0.09 -4.67 -9.41
C ILE A 74 -0.98 -3.98 -10.24
N ALA A 75 -1.74 -4.76 -11.01
CA ALA A 75 -2.77 -4.23 -11.91
C ALA A 75 -3.82 -3.43 -11.14
N LYS A 76 -4.21 -2.26 -11.68
CA LYS A 76 -5.21 -1.39 -11.05
C LYS A 76 -6.57 -2.07 -10.86
N SER A 77 -6.94 -2.97 -11.77
CA SER A 77 -8.17 -3.77 -11.70
C SER A 77 -8.27 -4.65 -10.46
N ARG A 78 -7.15 -4.93 -9.79
CA ARG A 78 -7.12 -5.72 -8.55
C ARG A 78 -7.30 -4.88 -7.30
N LEU A 79 -7.38 -3.55 -7.39
CA LEU A 79 -7.49 -2.69 -6.21
C LEU A 79 -8.87 -2.86 -5.55
N LEU A 80 -8.87 -3.22 -4.27
CA LEU A 80 -10.06 -3.27 -3.43
C LEU A 80 -10.28 -1.95 -2.69
N GLY A 81 -9.21 -1.26 -2.31
CA GLY A 81 -9.29 0.04 -1.65
C GLY A 81 -7.94 0.64 -1.31
N ALA A 82 -7.94 1.94 -1.03
CA ALA A 82 -6.78 2.69 -0.57
C ALA A 82 -7.10 3.41 0.74
N ARG A 83 -6.17 3.35 1.70
CA ARG A 83 -6.36 3.86 3.05
C ARG A 83 -5.22 4.78 3.49
N TRP A 84 -5.57 5.78 4.29
CA TRP A 84 -4.65 6.75 4.88
C TRP A 84 -4.84 6.81 6.39
N PRO A 85 -3.77 6.97 7.20
CA PRO A 85 -3.91 7.07 8.65
C PRO A 85 -4.75 8.29 9.03
N THR A 86 -5.78 8.13 9.86
CA THR A 86 -6.63 9.25 10.32
C THR A 86 -5.86 10.23 11.20
N THR A 87 -4.79 9.77 11.85
CA THR A 87 -3.93 10.57 12.73
C THR A 87 -2.88 11.39 11.98
N TYR A 88 -2.80 11.27 10.66
CA TYR A 88 -1.84 12.01 9.83
C TYR A 88 -2.58 12.89 8.80
N PRO A 89 -2.15 14.16 8.59
CA PRO A 89 -2.82 15.04 7.64
C PRO A 89 -3.03 14.40 6.26
N PRO A 90 -4.21 14.56 5.64
CA PRO A 90 -4.48 13.98 4.33
C PRO A 90 -3.46 14.45 3.30
N ARG A 91 -2.94 13.52 2.51
CA ARG A 91 -2.07 13.84 1.37
C ARG A 91 -2.93 13.99 0.12
N HIS A 92 -2.85 15.16 -0.51
CA HIS A 92 -3.59 15.47 -1.75
C HIS A 92 -2.75 15.25 -3.02
N GLN A 93 -1.47 14.94 -2.86
CA GLN A 93 -0.54 14.73 -3.96
C GLN A 93 -0.85 13.42 -4.69
N ARG A 94 -1.06 13.52 -6.00
CA ARG A 94 -1.28 12.34 -6.87
C ARG A 94 -0.04 11.44 -6.86
N LEU A 95 -0.26 10.15 -7.08
CA LEU A 95 0.85 9.21 -7.29
C LEU A 95 1.71 9.66 -8.48
N PRO A 96 3.05 9.62 -8.34
CA PRO A 96 3.94 9.89 -9.46
C PRO A 96 3.74 8.83 -10.55
N THR A 97 3.86 9.27 -11.81
CA THR A 97 3.90 8.35 -12.95
C THR A 97 5.29 7.75 -13.05
N MET A 98 5.41 6.43 -13.14
CA MET A 98 6.70 5.72 -13.20
C MET A 98 6.74 4.77 -14.40
N LYS A 99 7.92 4.55 -14.98
CA LYS A 99 8.12 3.53 -16.01
C LYS A 99 8.61 2.21 -15.41
N GLN A 100 8.23 1.09 -16.04
CA GLN A 100 8.77 -0.21 -15.68
C GLN A 100 10.30 -0.23 -15.87
N GLY A 101 11.04 -0.57 -14.82
CA GLY A 101 12.53 -0.59 -14.83
C GLY A 101 13.19 0.69 -14.29
N GLU A 102 12.41 1.74 -14.01
CA GLU A 102 12.87 2.97 -13.37
C GLU A 102 12.84 2.79 -11.84
N PHE A 103 13.67 1.87 -11.33
CA PHE A 103 13.91 1.79 -9.89
C PHE A 103 14.95 2.85 -9.53
N ILE A 104 14.66 3.62 -8.48
CA ILE A 104 15.60 4.62 -7.94
C ILE A 104 16.81 3.85 -7.42
N ALA A 105 17.87 3.77 -8.23
CA ALA A 105 19.20 3.43 -7.76
C ALA A 105 19.65 4.58 -6.86
N THR A 106 19.54 4.38 -5.55
CA THR A 106 20.17 5.23 -4.54
C THR A 106 21.24 4.41 -3.87
N THR A 107 22.43 4.99 -3.69
CA THR A 107 23.53 4.31 -3.00
C THR A 107 23.23 4.15 -1.50
N ASN A 108 22.35 4.99 -0.92
CA ASN A 108 22.02 5.00 0.51
C ASN A 108 23.21 4.71 1.44
N GLU A 109 24.39 5.20 1.07
CA GLU A 109 25.59 5.14 1.89
C GLU A 109 25.81 6.54 2.45
N ILE A 110 25.80 6.65 3.78
CA ILE A 110 26.40 7.73 4.55
C ILE A 110 27.40 7.06 5.49
#